data_AF-A0AAJ4JXL8-F1
#
_entry.id   AF-A0AAJ4JXL8-F1
#
_cell.length_a   1.000
_cell.length_b   1.000
_cell.length_c   1.000
_cell.angle_alpha   90.00
_cell.angle_beta   90.00
_cell.angle_gamma   90.00
#
_symmetry.space_group_name_H-M   'P 1'
#
loop_
_entity.id
_entity.type
_entity.pdbx_description
1 polymer ?
#
loop_
_entity_poly.entity_id
_entity_poly.type
_entity_poly.pdbx_seq_one_letter_code
_entity_poly.pdbx_strand_id
1 'polypeptide(L)'
;MEKMDQKIAQLDKRIREMPYKIESSAKYVKSRLKEMTPDEKPFNQVDNKWYYVVCRGNENDVWEIVKFKNDTEIYFNKWKKNKRI
;
A
#
# COMPACT_ATOMS: atom_id res chain seq x y z
N MET A 1 1.70 -53.82 -11.60
CA MET A 1 0.57 -53.18 -10.88
C MET A 1 1.07 -52.44 -9.65
N GLU A 2 1.71 -53.12 -8.71
CA GLU A 2 2.15 -52.57 -7.41
C GLU A 2 2.99 -51.28 -7.46
N LYS A 3 3.92 -51.15 -8.41
CA LYS A 3 4.69 -49.89 -8.60
C LYS A 3 3.85 -48.71 -9.08
N MET A 4 2.75 -48.96 -9.79
CA MET A 4 1.81 -47.93 -10.26
C MET A 4 0.95 -47.45 -9.08
N ASP A 5 0.46 -48.38 -8.27
CA ASP A 5 -0.39 -48.10 -7.11
C ASP A 5 0.39 -47.30 -6.05
N GLN A 6 1.66 -47.63 -5.84
CA GLN A 6 2.56 -46.85 -4.97
C GLN A 6 2.76 -45.41 -5.47
N LYS A 7 2.88 -45.21 -6.78
CA LYS A 7 3.01 -43.86 -7.37
C LYS A 7 1.73 -43.04 -7.21
N ILE A 8 0.57 -43.67 -7.37
CA ILE A 8 -0.74 -43.03 -7.18
C ILE A 8 -0.90 -42.60 -5.71
N ALA A 9 -0.59 -43.50 -4.75
CA ALA A 9 -0.66 -43.17 -3.33
C ALA A 9 0.28 -42.03 -2.91
N GLN A 10 1.50 -41.98 -3.48
CA GLN A 10 2.42 -40.87 -3.25
C GLN A 10 1.91 -39.55 -3.83
N LEU A 11 1.27 -39.59 -5.01
CA LEU A 11 0.71 -38.41 -5.65
C LEU A 11 -0.48 -37.85 -4.84
N ASP A 12 -1.39 -38.72 -4.40
CA ASP A 12 -2.54 -38.34 -3.57
C ASP A 12 -2.10 -37.70 -2.25
N LYS A 13 -1.08 -38.27 -1.60
CA LYS A 13 -0.50 -37.68 -0.39
C LYS A 13 0.06 -36.28 -0.65
N ARG A 14 0.78 -36.08 -1.75
CA ARG A 14 1.33 -34.76 -2.12
C ARG A 14 0.22 -33.75 -2.41
N ILE A 15 -0.84 -34.14 -3.13
CA ILE A 15 -1.99 -33.28 -3.45
C ILE A 15 -2.70 -32.85 -2.17
N ARG A 16 -2.87 -33.75 -1.18
CA ARG A 16 -3.52 -33.45 0.10
C ARG A 16 -2.71 -32.49 0.98
N GLU A 17 -1.38 -32.60 0.96
CA GLU A 17 -0.48 -31.76 1.75
C GLU A 17 -0.18 -30.39 1.10
N MET A 18 -0.31 -30.27 -0.23
CA MET A 18 -0.03 -29.04 -0.98
C MET A 18 -0.84 -27.81 -0.52
N PRO A 19 -2.19 -27.88 -0.39
CA PRO A 19 -3.00 -26.73 0.03
C PRO A 19 -2.67 -26.25 1.45
N TYR A 20 -2.40 -27.17 2.39
CA TYR A 20 -1.99 -26.82 3.76
C TYR A 20 -0.67 -26.02 3.79
N LYS A 21 0.31 -26.41 2.95
CA LYS A 21 1.58 -25.68 2.82
C LYS A 21 1.36 -24.29 2.22
N ILE A 22 0.47 -24.15 1.24
CA ILE A 22 0.12 -22.86 0.63
C ILE A 22 -0.60 -21.94 1.63
N GLU A 23 -1.56 -22.45 2.40
CA GLU A 23 -2.25 -21.66 3.42
C GLU A 23 -1.29 -21.17 4.51
N SER A 24 -0.39 -22.04 4.97
CA SER A 24 0.60 -21.68 5.99
C SER A 24 1.57 -20.58 5.51
N SER A 25 1.99 -20.65 4.24
CA SER A 25 2.88 -19.65 3.63
C SER A 25 2.17 -18.34 3.31
N ALA A 26 0.93 -18.38 2.80
CA ALA A 26 0.13 -17.17 2.57
C ALA A 26 -0.16 -16.43 3.88
N LYS A 27 -0.46 -17.17 4.96
CA LYS A 27 -0.66 -16.61 6.31
C LYS A 27 0.62 -15.95 6.85
N TYR A 28 1.78 -16.61 6.67
CA TYR A 28 3.09 -16.09 7.08
C TYR A 28 3.49 -14.83 6.29
N VAL A 29 3.27 -14.80 4.98
CA VAL A 29 3.54 -13.63 4.14
C VAL A 29 2.64 -12.46 4.55
N LYS A 30 1.34 -12.71 4.77
CA LYS A 30 0.39 -11.66 5.16
C LYS A 30 0.71 -11.06 6.54
N SER A 31 1.16 -11.85 7.51
CA SER A 31 1.58 -11.33 8.82
C SER A 31 2.84 -10.49 8.72
N ARG A 32 3.86 -10.96 7.99
CA ARG A 32 5.10 -10.18 7.74
C ARG A 32 4.83 -8.87 6.99
N LEU A 33 3.92 -8.88 6.02
CA LEU A 33 3.56 -7.68 5.27
C LEU A 33 2.90 -6.62 6.17
N LYS A 34 2.03 -7.05 7.11
CA LYS A 34 1.44 -6.18 8.12
C LYS A 34 2.45 -5.62 9.12
N GLU A 35 3.45 -6.40 9.50
CA GLU A 35 4.54 -5.91 10.38
C GLU A 35 5.41 -4.85 9.70
N MET A 36 5.56 -4.93 8.38
CA MET A 36 6.40 -4.03 7.59
C MET A 36 5.68 -2.77 7.11
N THR A 37 4.35 -2.76 7.11
CA THR A 37 3.57 -1.55 6.80
C THR A 37 3.44 -0.75 8.10
N PRO A 38 4.05 0.44 8.21
CA PRO A 38 3.64 1.38 9.26
C PRO A 38 2.13 1.54 9.11
N ASP A 39 1.38 1.55 10.21
CA ASP A 39 -0.03 1.95 10.14
C ASP A 39 -0.07 3.29 9.40
N GLU A 40 -0.49 3.28 8.14
CA GLU A 40 -0.79 4.49 7.36
C GLU A 40 -2.07 5.07 7.97
N LYS A 41 -1.97 5.52 9.22
CA LYS A 41 -2.98 6.37 9.80
C LYS A 41 -2.96 7.63 8.96
N PRO A 42 -4.12 8.04 8.42
CA PRO A 42 -4.20 9.37 7.83
C PRO A 42 -3.71 10.36 8.89
N PHE A 43 -2.93 11.36 8.45
CA PHE A 43 -2.38 12.40 9.32
C PHE A 43 -3.54 13.24 9.86
N ASN A 44 -4.19 12.75 10.92
CA ASN A 44 -5.40 13.34 11.49
C ASN A 44 -5.08 14.35 12.60
N GLN A 45 -3.80 14.53 12.93
CA GLN A 45 -3.36 15.51 13.92
C GLN A 45 -2.90 16.77 13.21
N VAL A 46 -3.61 17.86 13.45
CA VAL A 46 -3.10 19.21 13.17
C VAL A 46 -1.90 19.40 14.10
N ASP A 47 -0.71 19.54 13.52
CA ASP A 47 0.52 19.79 14.26
C ASP A 47 1.18 21.09 13.77
N ASN A 48 1.86 21.82 14.65
CA ASN A 48 2.42 23.14 14.30
C ASN A 48 3.75 23.03 13.50
N LYS A 49 3.93 21.94 12.73
CA LYS A 49 5.18 21.63 12.03
C LYS A 49 5.20 22.20 10.62
N TRP A 50 6.40 22.36 10.09
CA TRP A 50 6.64 22.73 8.71
C TRP A 50 6.77 21.47 7.85
N TYR A 51 6.03 21.43 6.76
CA TYR A 51 6.07 20.36 5.77
C TYR A 51 6.63 20.88 4.45
N TYR A 52 7.44 20.05 3.80
CA TYR A 52 7.83 20.21 2.41
C TYR A 52 7.06 19.19 1.59
N VAL A 53 6.26 19.67 0.65
CA VAL A 53 5.49 18.82 -0.26
C VAL A 53 6.04 19.00 -1.66
N VAL A 54 6.40 17.89 -2.28
CA VAL A 54 6.73 17.83 -3.69
C VAL A 54 5.43 17.56 -4.42
N CYS A 55 4.93 18.55 -5.16
CA CYS A 55 3.67 18.44 -5.88
C CYS A 55 3.85 18.74 -7.36
N ARG A 56 2.93 18.22 -8.15
CA ARG A 56 2.81 18.48 -9.57
C ARG A 56 1.33 18.63 -9.88
N GLY A 57 0.98 19.66 -10.65
CA GLY A 57 -0.39 19.86 -11.11
C GLY A 57 -0.80 18.78 -12.12
N ASN A 58 -0.61 19.06 -13.40
CA ASN A 58 -0.85 18.13 -14.49
C ASN A 58 0.37 17.26 -14.81
N GLU A 59 0.15 16.19 -15.57
CA GLU A 59 1.20 15.25 -16.01
C GLU A 59 2.29 15.86 -16.90
N ASN A 60 2.13 17.11 -17.34
CA ASN A 60 3.16 17.85 -18.11
C ASN A 60 3.70 19.08 -17.38
N ASP A 61 3.23 19.36 -16.16
CA ASP A 61 3.67 20.53 -15.40
C ASP A 61 5.05 20.30 -14.77
N VAL A 62 5.67 21.38 -14.30
CA VAL A 62 6.94 21.33 -13.57
C VAL A 62 6.68 20.78 -12.15
N TRP A 63 7.62 20.01 -11.63
CA TRP A 63 7.60 19.59 -10.23
C TRP A 63 7.96 20.76 -9.33
N GLU A 64 7.10 21.04 -8.35
CA GLU A 64 7.29 22.14 -7.40
C GLU A 64 7.52 21.60 -6.00
N ILE A 65 8.40 22.26 -5.25
CA ILE A 65 8.61 22.01 -3.83
C ILE A 65 7.97 23.16 -3.06
N VAL A 66 6.87 22.87 -2.37
CA VAL A 66 6.10 23.85 -1.60
C VAL A 66 6.32 23.61 -0.11
N LYS A 67 6.56 24.68 0.64
CA LYS A 67 6.68 24.63 2.10
C LYS A 67 5.47 25.28 2.75
N PHE A 68 4.78 24.59 3.64
CA PHE A 68 3.69 25.16 4.45
C PHE A 68 3.78 24.72 5.90
N LYS A 69 3.22 25.56 6.78
CA LYS A 69 3.08 25.25 8.20
C LYS A 69 1.70 24.67 8.42
N ASN A 70 1.61 23.54 9.11
CA ASN A 70 0.36 22.82 9.38
C ASN A 70 -0.42 23.46 10.55
N ASP A 71 -0.44 24.80 10.59
CA ASP A 71 -1.10 25.61 11.62
C ASP A 71 -2.25 26.45 11.07
N THR A 72 -2.40 26.49 9.74
CA THR A 72 -3.35 27.36 9.05
C THR A 72 -4.36 26.49 8.30
N GLU A 73 -5.65 26.67 8.60
CA GLU A 73 -6.73 26.05 7.84
C GLU A 73 -6.68 26.57 6.39
N ILE A 74 -6.22 25.75 5.45
CA ILE A 74 -6.02 26.17 4.06
C ILE A 74 -7.38 26.26 3.38
N TYR A 75 -7.99 27.45 3.38
CA TYR A 75 -9.16 27.72 2.55
C TYR A 75 -8.75 27.68 1.07
N PHE A 76 -9.09 26.58 0.37
CA PHE A 76 -8.86 26.31 -1.06
C PHE A 76 -9.50 27.32 -2.05
N ASN A 77 -9.88 28.52 -1.61
CA ASN A 77 -10.58 29.51 -2.42
C ASN A 77 -9.67 30.46 -3.19
N LYS A 78 -8.33 30.33 -3.11
CA LYS A 78 -7.40 31.25 -3.78
C LYS A 78 -7.12 30.91 -5.25
N TRP A 79 -7.28 29.65 -5.67
CA TRP A 79 -6.95 29.19 -7.03
C TRP A 79 -8.08 29.31 -8.06
N LYS A 80 -9.31 29.71 -7.66
CA LYS A 80 -10.43 29.94 -8.60
C LYS A 80 -10.49 31.36 -9.19
N LYS A 81 -9.61 32.29 -8.79
CA LYS A 81 -9.70 33.70 -9.23
C LYS A 81 -9.09 34.01 -10.60
N ASN A 82 -8.32 33.12 -11.22
CA ASN A 82 -7.70 33.37 -12.53
C ASN A 82 -8.43 32.69 -13.72
N LYS A 83 -9.74 32.46 -13.60
CA LYS A 83 -10.56 31.99 -14.73
C LYS A 83 -11.93 32.64 -14.73
N ARG A 84 -11.96 33.96 -14.96
CA ARG A 84 -13.16 34.67 -15.40
C ARG A 84 -12.76 35.90 -16.24
N ILE A 85 -12.91 35.69 -17.55
CA ILE A 85 -13.18 36.63 -18.66
C ILE A 85 -12.17 37.75 -18.87
#